data_AF-A0A948Y8W3-F1
#
_entry.id   AF-A0A948Y8W3-F1
#
_cell.length_a   1.000
_cell.length_b   1.000
_cell.length_c   1.000
_cell.angle_alpha   90.00
_cell.angle_beta   90.00
_cell.angle_gamma   90.00
#
_symmetry.space_group_name_H-M   'P 1'
#
loop_
_entity.id
_entity.type
_entity.pdbx_description
1 polymer ?
#
loop_
_entity_poly.entity_id
_entity_poly.type
_entity_poly.pdbx_seq_one_letter_code
_entity_poly.pdbx_strand_id
1 'polypeptide(L)'
;MDPEVYRKKIESDILKIIEEKLKNGQMDAVRAKEIARMLLDRLHPPLTLEQIYTIVPTLDDNFNELISVTLPVMQEHDEKVRMIVTSHAEELIKSGRLDESLQILKGATK
;
A
#
# COMPACT_ATOMS: atom_id res chain seq x y z
N MET A 1 4.49 12.39 4.26
CA MET A 1 5.35 11.33 4.82
C MET A 1 6.55 11.19 3.91
N ASP A 2 7.75 10.98 4.45
CA ASP A 2 8.93 10.78 3.60
C ASP A 2 8.90 9.37 2.95
N PRO A 3 9.09 9.23 1.63
CA PRO A 3 9.04 7.94 0.94
C PRO A 3 10.05 6.92 1.48
N GLU A 4 11.25 7.35 1.85
CA GLU A 4 12.27 6.44 2.37
C GLU A 4 11.91 5.93 3.76
N VAL A 5 11.39 6.81 4.62
CA VAL A 5 10.90 6.41 5.95
C VAL A 5 9.75 5.41 5.82
N TYR A 6 8.82 5.64 4.89
CA TYR A 6 7.69 4.73 4.69
C TYR A 6 8.13 3.37 4.15
N ARG A 7 9.01 3.36 3.15
CA ARG A 7 9.63 2.12 2.64
C ARG A 7 10.29 1.31 3.75
N LYS A 8 11.16 1.95 4.56
CA LYS A 8 11.88 1.28 5.66
C LYS A 8 10.93 0.70 6.70
N LYS A 9 9.80 1.38 6.97
CA LYS A 9 8.76 0.85 7.86
C LYS A 9 8.18 -0.45 7.31
N ILE A 10 7.80 -0.46 6.02
CA ILE A 10 7.24 -1.64 5.36
C ILE A 10 8.24 -2.79 5.33
N GLU A 11 9.51 -2.52 4.96
CA GLU A 11 10.59 -3.50 5.01
C GLU A 11 10.74 -4.10 6.42
N SER A 12 10.73 -3.25 7.46
CA SER A 12 10.83 -3.70 8.84
C SER A 12 9.65 -4.57 9.27
N ASP A 13 8.42 -4.23 8.86
CA ASP A 13 7.23 -4.98 9.25
C ASP A 13 7.19 -6.34 8.55
N ILE A 14 7.63 -6.41 7.29
CA ILE A 14 7.74 -7.66 6.56
C ILE A 14 8.84 -8.56 7.15
N LEU A 15 9.99 -7.99 7.52
CA LEU A 15 11.06 -8.76 8.18
C LEU A 15 10.58 -9.38 9.50
N LYS A 16 9.79 -8.66 10.30
CA LYS A 16 9.19 -9.21 11.53
C LYS A 16 8.30 -10.40 11.24
N ILE A 17 7.46 -10.34 10.20
CA ILE A 17 6.61 -11.46 9.79
C ILE A 17 7.44 -12.69 9.41
N ILE A 18 8.51 -12.49 8.63
CA ILE A 18 9.42 -13.57 8.25
C ILE A 18 10.04 -14.19 9.49
N GLU A 19 10.56 -13.38 10.41
CA GLU A 19 11.14 -13.87 11.67
C GLU A 19 10.14 -14.65 12.51
N GLU A 20 8.93 -14.14 12.71
CA GLU A 20 7.88 -14.80 13.49
C GLU A 20 7.48 -16.13 12.86
N LYS A 21 7.30 -16.17 11.54
CA LYS A 21 6.93 -17.40 10.83
C LYS A 21 8.04 -18.44 10.83
N LEU A 22 9.30 -18.02 10.70
CA LEU A 22 10.47 -18.90 10.87
C LEU A 22 10.54 -19.48 12.29
N LYS A 23 10.38 -18.63 13.32
CA LYS A 23 10.41 -19.06 14.74
C LYS A 23 9.30 -20.06 15.07
N ASN A 24 8.12 -19.86 14.49
CA ASN A 24 6.96 -20.72 14.73
C ASN A 24 6.92 -21.97 13.82
N GLY A 25 7.94 -22.17 12.96
CA GLY A 25 7.97 -23.29 12.02
C GLY A 25 6.90 -23.24 10.93
N GLN A 26 6.29 -22.07 10.71
CA GLN A 26 5.26 -21.83 9.69
C GLN A 26 5.86 -21.43 8.32
N MET A 27 7.18 -21.24 8.27
CA MET A 27 7.94 -20.88 7.08
C MET A 27 9.31 -21.55 7.15
N ASP A 28 9.84 -21.97 6.00
CA ASP A 28 11.21 -22.46 5.89
C ASP A 28 12.17 -21.35 5.42
N ALA A 29 13.47 -21.61 5.55
CA ALA A 29 14.50 -20.65 5.17
C ALA A 29 14.54 -20.35 3.67
N VAL A 30 14.05 -21.26 2.81
CA VAL A 30 14.03 -21.06 1.35
C VAL A 30 12.96 -20.01 1.02
N ARG A 31 11.75 -20.18 1.55
CA ARG A 31 10.63 -19.28 1.37
C ARG A 31 10.88 -17.91 1.98
N ALA A 32 11.52 -17.87 3.15
CA ALA A 32 11.98 -16.60 3.75
C ALA A 32 12.96 -15.85 2.83
N LYS A 33 13.89 -16.57 2.20
CA LYS A 33 14.86 -15.99 1.26
C LYS A 33 14.19 -15.50 -0.02
N GLU A 34 13.18 -16.19 -0.53
CA GLU A 34 12.40 -15.75 -1.69
C GLU A 34 11.67 -14.44 -1.42
N ILE A 35 11.01 -14.32 -0.25
CA ILE A 35 10.34 -13.08 0.18
C ILE A 35 11.37 -11.95 0.27
N ALA A 36 12.48 -12.17 0.97
CA ALA A 36 13.51 -11.15 1.14
C ALA A 36 14.08 -10.67 -0.21
N ARG A 37 14.29 -11.60 -1.16
CA ARG A 37 14.76 -11.26 -2.50
C ARG A 37 13.75 -10.43 -3.27
N MET A 38 12.47 -10.83 -3.25
CA MET A 38 11.40 -10.05 -3.88
C MET A 38 11.32 -8.63 -3.33
N LEU A 39 11.45 -8.45 -2.01
CA LEU A 39 11.45 -7.12 -1.40
C LEU A 39 12.60 -6.26 -1.91
N LEU A 40 13.82 -6.81 -1.93
CA LEU A 40 14.98 -6.09 -2.46
C LEU A 40 14.80 -5.73 -3.94
N ASP A 41 14.17 -6.60 -4.72
CA ASP A 41 13.92 -6.35 -6.14
C ASP A 41 12.81 -5.31 -6.38
N ARG A 42 11.74 -5.31 -5.57
CA ARG A 42 10.56 -4.45 -5.79
C ARG A 42 10.56 -3.15 -5.00
N LEU A 43 11.18 -3.12 -3.82
CA LEU A 43 11.27 -1.93 -2.95
C LEU A 43 12.65 -1.24 -3.04
N HIS A 44 13.42 -1.42 -4.13
CA HIS A 44 14.71 -0.75 -4.28
C HIS A 44 14.57 0.77 -4.50
N PRO A 45 15.34 1.63 -3.80
CA PRO A 45 15.36 3.07 -4.07
C PRO A 45 15.91 3.39 -5.47
N PRO A 46 15.51 4.55 -6.06
CA PRO A 46 14.56 5.53 -5.53
C PRO A 46 13.10 5.14 -5.80
N LEU A 47 12.24 5.31 -4.78
CA LEU A 47 10.79 5.09 -4.91
C LEU A 47 10.01 6.29 -4.37
N THR A 48 8.93 6.63 -5.08
CA THR A 48 7.93 7.59 -4.64
C THR A 48 6.87 6.91 -3.76
N LEU A 49 6.13 7.70 -2.97
CA LEU A 49 5.00 7.17 -2.19
C LEU A 49 3.96 6.45 -3.06
N GLU A 50 3.61 7.02 -4.22
CA GLU A 50 2.66 6.42 -5.17
C GLU A 50 3.14 5.05 -5.67
N GLN A 51 4.43 4.92 -5.97
CA GLN A 51 5.00 3.64 -6.36
C GLN A 51 4.95 2.64 -5.21
N ILE A 52 5.19 3.07 -3.96
CA ILE A 52 5.05 2.20 -2.79
C ILE A 52 3.60 1.73 -2.65
N TYR A 53 2.62 2.62 -2.78
CA TYR A 53 1.19 2.27 -2.73
C TYR A 53 0.75 1.34 -3.87
N THR A 54 1.45 1.37 -5.00
CA THR A 54 1.17 0.47 -6.13
C THR A 54 1.84 -0.90 -5.95
N ILE A 55 3.09 -0.92 -5.48
CA ILE A 55 3.90 -2.13 -5.42
C ILE A 55 3.52 -3.00 -4.23
N VAL A 56 3.31 -2.40 -3.06
CA VAL A 56 3.14 -3.15 -1.81
C VAL A 56 1.88 -4.03 -1.81
N PRO A 57 0.71 -3.57 -2.31
CA PRO A 57 -0.48 -4.42 -2.47
C PRO A 57 -0.33 -5.58 -3.45
N THR A 58 0.74 -5.66 -4.23
CA THR A 58 1.00 -6.79 -5.15
C THR A 58 1.94 -7.84 -4.56
N LEU A 59 2.44 -7.60 -3.33
CA LEU A 59 3.38 -8.52 -2.69
C LEU A 59 2.65 -9.76 -2.15
N ASP A 60 1.38 -9.64 -1.76
CA ASP A 60 0.59 -10.78 -1.31
C ASP A 60 0.18 -11.74 -2.43
N ASP A 61 0.14 -11.30 -3.69
CA ASP A 61 -0.11 -12.17 -4.86
C ASP A 61 0.83 -13.38 -4.91
N ASN A 62 2.08 -13.17 -4.48
CA ASN A 62 3.12 -14.20 -4.46
C ASN A 62 3.31 -14.82 -3.07
N PHE A 63 2.95 -14.06 -2.02
CA PHE A 63 3.18 -14.42 -0.63
C PHE A 63 2.01 -13.98 0.24
N ASN A 64 0.99 -14.82 0.32
CA ASN A 64 -0.17 -14.63 1.22
C ASN A 64 0.24 -14.33 2.68
N GLU A 65 1.47 -14.69 3.05
CA GLU A 65 2.05 -14.36 4.34
C GLU A 65 2.14 -12.87 4.64
N LEU A 66 2.16 -12.03 3.61
CA LEU A 66 2.37 -10.59 3.68
C LEU A 66 1.07 -9.79 3.76
N ILE A 67 -0.10 -10.45 3.66
CA ILE A 67 -1.42 -9.79 3.67
C ILE A 67 -1.58 -8.84 4.87
N SER A 68 -1.04 -9.19 6.03
CA SER A 68 -1.11 -8.35 7.23
C SER A 68 -0.34 -7.02 7.12
N VAL A 69 0.58 -6.89 6.16
CA VAL A 69 1.29 -5.64 5.84
C VAL A 69 0.70 -4.98 4.60
N THR A 70 0.33 -5.75 3.57
CA THR A 70 -0.16 -5.18 2.30
C THR A 70 -1.54 -4.56 2.43
N LEU A 71 -2.44 -5.20 3.18
CA LEU A 71 -3.82 -4.74 3.35
C LEU A 71 -3.92 -3.35 4.02
N PRO A 72 -3.21 -3.05 5.13
CA PRO A 72 -3.21 -1.70 5.69
C PRO A 72 -2.70 -0.63 4.72
N VAL A 73 -1.69 -0.95 3.90
CA VAL A 73 -1.13 0.00 2.90
C VAL A 73 -2.15 0.30 1.80
N MET A 74 -2.87 -0.72 1.33
CA MET A 74 -3.98 -0.55 0.39
C MET A 74 -5.10 0.32 0.99
N GLN A 75 -5.49 0.05 2.24
CA GLN A 75 -6.52 0.83 2.93
C GLN A 75 -6.12 2.29 3.12
N GLU A 76 -4.86 2.56 3.49
CA GLU A 76 -4.33 3.91 3.64
C GLU A 76 -4.35 4.68 2.30
N HIS A 77 -3.99 4.01 1.21
CA HIS A 77 -4.05 4.58 -0.13
C HIS A 77 -5.49 4.94 -0.52
N ASP A 78 -6.42 3.99 -0.37
CA ASP A 78 -7.82 4.21 -0.71
C ASP A 78 -8.45 5.34 0.12
N GLU A 79 -8.09 5.44 1.40
CA GLU A 79 -8.55 6.52 2.27
C GLU A 79 -8.03 7.88 1.80
N LYS A 80 -6.76 7.98 1.41
CA LYS A 80 -6.20 9.21 0.84
C LYS A 80 -6.91 9.63 -0.44
N VAL A 81 -7.14 8.68 -1.34
CA VAL A 81 -7.87 8.94 -2.60
C VAL A 81 -9.29 9.42 -2.30
N ARG A 82 -10.01 8.75 -1.39
CA ARG A 82 -11.36 9.15 -0.95
C ARG A 82 -11.38 10.56 -0.35
N MET A 83 -10.41 10.90 0.50
CA MET A 83 -10.30 12.23 1.10
C MET A 83 -10.11 13.32 0.04
N ILE A 84 -9.18 13.11 -0.90
CA ILE A 84 -8.90 14.08 -1.98
C ILE A 84 -10.14 14.30 -2.83
N VAL A 85 -10.80 13.21 -3.23
CA VAL A 85 -12.03 13.27 -4.03
C VAL A 85 -13.14 13.99 -3.29
N THR A 86 -13.35 13.67 -2.00
CA THR A 86 -14.39 14.31 -1.18
C THR A 86 -14.12 15.80 -1.03
N SER A 87 -12.88 16.20 -0.71
CA SER A 87 -12.50 17.62 -0.61
C SER A 87 -12.74 18.37 -1.92
N HIS A 88 -12.39 17.75 -3.06
CA HIS A 88 -12.59 18.38 -4.36
C HIS A 88 -14.09 18.46 -4.74
N ALA A 89 -14.87 17.44 -4.40
CA ALA A 89 -16.31 17.44 -4.58
C ALA A 89 -16.99 18.54 -3.75
N GLU A 90 -16.53 18.78 -2.52
CA GLU A 90 -17.03 19.88 -1.67
C GLU A 90 -16.71 21.26 -2.25
N GLU A 91 -15.51 21.46 -2.80
CA GLU A 91 -15.14 22.70 -3.50
C GLU A 91 -16.03 22.96 -4.71
N LEU A 92 -16.29 21.92 -5.50
CA LEU A 92 -17.17 22.00 -6.66
C LEU A 92 -18.61 22.34 -6.26
N ILE A 93 -19.14 21.73 -5.20
CA ILE A 93 -20.46 22.06 -4.64
C ILE A 93 -20.52 23.53 -4.21
N LYS A 94 -19.50 24.01 -3.46
CA LYS A 94 -19.42 25.41 -3.02
C LYS A 94 -19.35 26.40 -4.20
N SER A 95 -18.74 25.98 -5.31
CA SER A 95 -18.67 26.77 -6.55
C SER A 95 -19.91 26.66 -7.46
N GLY A 96 -20.94 25.91 -7.07
CA GLY A 96 -22.17 25.72 -7.85
C GLY A 96 -22.06 24.68 -8.97
N ARG A 97 -20.93 23.98 -9.10
CA ARG A 97 -20.63 22.98 -10.13
C ARG A 97 -21.08 21.58 -9.70
N LEU A 98 -22.38 21.42 -9.46
CA LEU A 98 -22.96 20.19 -8.89
C LEU A 98 -22.77 18.96 -9.79
N ASP A 99 -22.93 19.12 -11.11
CA ASP A 99 -22.79 18.01 -12.06
C ASP A 99 -21.36 17.43 -12.06
N GLU A 100 -20.35 18.30 -11.92
CA GLU A 100 -18.95 17.90 -11.89
C GLU A 100 -18.58 17.23 -10.57
N SER A 101 -19.10 17.73 -9.46
CA SER A 101 -18.98 17.07 -8.15
C SER A 101 -19.51 15.62 -8.19
N LEU A 102 -20.69 15.41 -8.80
CA LEU A 102 -21.29 14.08 -8.95
C LEU A 102 -20.46 13.14 -9.82
N GLN A 103 -19.80 13.63 -10.86
CA GLN A 103 -18.94 12.80 -11.73
C GLN A 103 -17.71 12.28 -10.97
N ILE A 104 -17.07 13.14 -10.17
CA ILE A 104 -15.84 12.79 -9.47
C ILE A 104 -16.14 11.84 -8.31
N LEU A 105 -17.25 12.03 -7.59
CA LEU A 105 -17.72 11.08 -6.57
C LEU A 105 -18.04 9.70 -7.16
N LYS A 106 -18.69 9.65 -8.33
CA LYS A 106 -18.97 8.38 -9.04
C LYS A 106 -17.69 7.66 -9.46
N GLY A 107 -16.66 8.41 -9.87
CA GLY A 107 -15.36 7.85 -10.24
C GLY A 107 -14.61 7.19 -9.08
N ALA A 108 -14.79 7.68 -7.85
CA ALA A 108 -14.11 7.14 -6.66
C ALA A 108 -14.79 5.93 -6.00
N THR A 109 -16.00 5.56 -6.45
CA THR A 109 -16.78 4.45 -5.89
C THR A 109 -16.78 3.20 -6.79
N LYS A 110 -15.93 3.19 -7.83
CA LYS A 110 -15.91 2.16 -8.87
C LYS A 110 -14.71 1.24 -8.71
#